data_AF-A0A7S0CB28-F1
#
_entry.id   AF-A0A7S0CB28-F1
#
_cell.length_a   1.000
_cell.length_b   1.000
_cell.length_c   1.000
_cell.angle_alpha   90.00
_cell.angle_beta   90.00
_cell.angle_gamma   90.00
#
_symmetry.space_group_name_H-M   'P 1'
#
loop_
_entity.id
_entity.type
_entity.pdbx_description
1 polymer ?
#
loop_
_entity_poly.entity_id
_entity_poly.type
_entity_poly.pdbx_seq_one_letter_code
_entity_poly.pdbx_strand_id
1 'polypeptide(L)'
;CLGTAIQLINILRDASADAALGRIYLPQDQLRAGNVRNDDVLARKSSPEYRRVVRSVSERADCLLGDAEEGKTTLPGLGPLFVQVIVELYRGYLEELELRGYDNLA
;
A
#
# COMPACT_ATOMS: atom_id res chain seq x y z
N CYS A 1 -6.27 11.62 -3.08
CA CYS A 1 -7.65 11.19 -3.42
C CYS A 1 -7.81 9.70 -3.10
N LEU A 2 -9.02 9.27 -2.72
CA LEU A 2 -9.29 7.90 -2.27
C LEU A 2 -8.82 6.81 -3.25
N GLY A 3 -9.00 7.02 -4.55
CA GLY A 3 -8.56 6.07 -5.58
C GLY A 3 -7.05 5.80 -5.58
N THR A 4 -6.23 6.81 -5.30
CA THR A 4 -4.77 6.62 -5.19
C THR A 4 -4.40 5.80 -3.96
N ALA A 5 -5.06 6.02 -2.82
CA ALA A 5 -4.85 5.22 -1.62
C ALA A 5 -5.13 3.74 -1.89
N ILE A 6 -6.31 3.47 -2.45
CA ILE A 6 -6.73 2.11 -2.82
C ILE A 6 -5.71 1.45 -3.76
N GLN A 7 -5.23 2.18 -4.78
CA GLN A 7 -4.29 1.62 -5.74
C GLN A 7 -2.93 1.29 -5.10
N LEU A 8 -2.42 2.16 -4.22
CA LEU A 8 -1.18 1.87 -3.49
C LEU A 8 -1.33 0.62 -2.63
N ILE A 9 -2.47 0.47 -1.95
CA ILE A 9 -2.70 -0.68 -1.08
C ILE A 9 -2.88 -1.97 -1.88
N ASN A 10 -3.56 -1.93 -3.03
CA ASN A 10 -3.62 -3.08 -3.94
C ASN A 10 -2.21 -3.50 -4.41
N ILE A 11 -1.34 -2.54 -4.75
CA ILE A 11 0.06 -2.81 -5.10
C ILE A 11 0.80 -3.50 -3.94
N LEU A 12 0.57 -3.07 -2.70
CA LEU A 12 1.18 -3.71 -1.52
C LEU A 12 0.61 -5.11 -1.27
N ARG A 13 -0.70 -5.29 -1.38
CA ARG A 13 -1.39 -6.57 -1.14
C ARG A 13 -0.97 -7.64 -2.14
N ASP A 14 -0.87 -7.26 -3.41
CA ASP A 14 -0.70 -8.21 -4.50
C ASP A 14 0.79 -8.41 -4.88
N ALA A 15 1.72 -7.73 -4.19
CA ALA A 15 3.15 -7.71 -4.49
C ALA A 15 3.80 -9.09 -4.64
N SER A 16 3.51 -10.05 -3.75
CA SER A 16 4.07 -11.42 -3.84
C SER A 16 3.56 -12.17 -5.08
N ALA A 17 2.27 -12.04 -5.38
CA ALA A 17 1.65 -12.65 -6.55
C ALA A 17 2.18 -12.03 -7.86
N ASP A 18 2.32 -10.70 -7.89
CA ASP A 18 2.89 -9.98 -9.03
C ASP A 18 4.36 -10.35 -9.24
N ALA A 19 5.16 -10.44 -8.18
CA ALA A 19 6.55 -10.88 -8.25
C ALA A 19 6.68 -12.30 -8.82
N ALA A 20 5.78 -13.22 -8.43
CA ALA A 20 5.73 -14.57 -8.98
C ALA A 20 5.41 -14.60 -10.49
N LEU A 21 4.74 -13.56 -11.00
CA LEU A 21 4.46 -13.36 -12.43
C LEU A 21 5.56 -12.56 -13.14
N GLY A 22 6.68 -12.24 -12.48
CA GLY A 22 7.76 -11.43 -13.04
C GLY A 22 7.43 -9.93 -13.14
N ARG A 23 6.45 -9.46 -12.37
CA ARG A 23 5.93 -8.07 -12.41
C ARG A 23 6.25 -7.33 -11.11
N ILE A 24 6.50 -6.03 -11.21
CA ILE A 24 6.68 -5.14 -10.06
C ILE A 24 5.89 -3.86 -10.32
N TYR A 25 4.89 -3.59 -9.47
CA TYR A 25 4.11 -2.34 -9.51
C TYR A 25 4.46 -1.37 -8.39
N LEU A 26 5.35 -1.75 -7.46
CA LEU A 26 5.85 -0.85 -6.44
C LEU A 26 6.50 0.41 -7.06
N PRO A 27 6.34 1.59 -6.43
CA PRO A 27 6.93 2.83 -6.92
C PRO A 27 8.44 2.71 -7.14
N GLN A 28 8.86 2.79 -8.40
CA GLN A 28 10.24 2.52 -8.80
C GLN A 28 11.23 3.57 -8.28
N ASP A 29 10.77 4.80 -8.11
CA ASP A 29 11.51 5.88 -7.46
C ASP A 29 11.80 5.56 -5.99
N GLN A 30 10.83 5.02 -5.25
CA GLN A 30 11.04 4.63 -3.86
C GLN A 30 11.91 3.38 -3.72
N LEU A 31 11.77 2.39 -4.60
CA LEU A 31 12.67 1.24 -4.64
C LEU A 31 14.12 1.68 -4.88
N ARG A 32 14.34 2.58 -5.85
CA ARG A 32 15.68 3.16 -6.11
C ARG A 32 16.21 3.94 -4.91
N ALA A 33 15.39 4.80 -4.30
CA ALA A 33 15.79 5.57 -3.11
C ALA A 33 16.13 4.67 -1.91
N GLY A 34 15.42 3.55 -1.77
CA GLY A 34 15.68 2.52 -0.76
C GLY A 34 16.83 1.57 -1.09
N ASN A 35 17.53 1.75 -2.23
CA ASN A 35 18.56 0.85 -2.73
C ASN A 35 18.10 -0.62 -2.88
N VAL A 36 16.84 -0.80 -3.28
CA VAL A 36 16.23 -2.12 -3.51
C VAL A 36 16.32 -2.46 -5.00
N ARG A 37 16.86 -3.63 -5.32
CA ARG A 37 16.93 -4.13 -6.69
C ARG A 37 15.63 -4.85 -7.06
N ASN A 38 15.18 -4.65 -8.30
CA ASN A 38 14.04 -5.36 -8.85
C ASN A 38 14.23 -6.89 -8.79
N ASP A 39 15.45 -7.38 -9.07
CA ASP A 39 15.76 -8.82 -8.98
C ASP A 39 15.50 -9.41 -7.59
N ASP A 40 15.73 -8.64 -6.52
CA ASP A 40 15.49 -9.10 -5.15
C ASP A 40 13.99 -9.14 -4.85
N VAL A 41 13.21 -8.19 -5.37
CA VAL A 41 11.74 -8.19 -5.29
C VAL A 41 11.16 -9.37 -6.05
N LEU A 42 11.63 -9.64 -7.28
CA LEU A 42 11.21 -10.79 -8.09
C LEU A 42 11.59 -12.12 -7.44
N ALA A 43 12.73 -12.16 -6.74
CA ALA A 43 13.14 -13.30 -5.93
C ALA A 43 12.41 -13.38 -4.57
N ARG A 44 11.40 -12.52 -4.34
CA ARG A 44 10.61 -12.42 -3.11
C ARG A 44 11.44 -12.27 -1.84
N LYS A 45 12.54 -11.51 -1.92
CA LYS A 45 13.41 -11.22 -0.78
C LYS A 45 12.93 -9.99 -0.03
N SER A 46 12.33 -10.22 1.14
CA SER A 46 11.87 -9.16 2.04
C SER A 46 13.02 -8.61 2.91
N SER A 47 13.98 -7.91 2.28
CA SER A 47 15.11 -7.29 3.01
C SER A 47 14.66 -6.15 3.92
N PRO A 48 15.46 -5.75 4.92
CA PRO A 48 15.18 -4.56 5.73
C PRO A 48 14.99 -3.29 4.88
N GLU A 49 15.75 -3.13 3.80
CA GLU A 49 15.64 -2.05 2.82
C GLU A 49 14.27 -2.05 2.16
N TYR A 50 13.83 -3.22 1.69
CA TYR A 50 12.53 -3.40 1.07
C TYR A 50 11.39 -3.10 2.04
N ARG A 51 11.46 -3.62 3.27
CA ARG A 51 10.45 -3.36 4.31
C ARG A 51 10.34 -1.88 4.66
N ARG A 52 11.44 -1.11 4.61
CA ARG A 52 11.41 0.36 4.75
C ARG A 52 10.68 1.04 3.59
N VAL A 53 10.84 0.55 2.36
CA VAL A 53 10.08 1.06 1.20
C VAL A 53 8.59 0.74 1.36
N VAL A 54 8.25 -0.51 1.69
CA VAL A 54 6.85 -0.93 1.95
C VAL A 54 6.21 -0.05 3.03
N ARG A 55 6.91 0.20 4.14
CA ARG A 55 6.46 1.12 5.19
C ARG A 55 6.16 2.51 4.65
N SER A 56 7.08 3.11 3.89
CA SER A 56 6.89 4.46 3.33
C SER A 56 5.69 4.53 2.37
N VAL A 57 5.44 3.47 1.58
CA VAL A 57 4.26 3.38 0.72
C VAL A 57 2.98 3.25 1.57
N SER A 58 3.00 2.42 2.62
CA SER A 58 1.88 2.24 3.55
C SER A 58 1.50 3.54 4.25
N GLU A 59 2.49 4.27 4.79
CA GLU A 59 2.29 5.58 5.43
C GLU A 59 1.65 6.57 4.47
N ARG A 60 2.14 6.63 3.22
CA ARG A 60 1.56 7.48 2.18
C ARG A 60 0.12 7.08 1.86
N ALA A 61 -0.19 5.78 1.82
CA ALA A 61 -1.54 5.31 1.57
C ALA A 61 -2.48 5.69 2.72
N ASP A 62 -2.05 5.55 3.98
CA ASP A 62 -2.84 5.92 5.15
C ASP A 62 -3.10 7.43 5.22
N CYS A 63 -2.11 8.28 4.91
CA CYS A 63 -2.34 9.72 4.78
C CYS A 63 -3.44 10.04 3.76
N LEU A 64 -3.44 9.38 2.60
CA LEU A 64 -4.45 9.57 1.56
C LEU A 64 -5.84 9.05 1.96
N LEU A 65 -5.91 8.01 2.81
CA LEU A 65 -7.16 7.56 3.43
C LEU A 65 -7.68 8.61 4.41
N GLY A 66 -6.79 9.21 5.22
CA GLY A 66 -7.11 10.33 6.11
C GLY A 66 -7.70 11.52 5.36
N ASP A 67 -7.05 11.97 4.29
CA ASP A 67 -7.55 13.05 3.43
C ASP A 67 -8.96 12.75 2.87
N ALA A 68 -9.20 11.48 2.48
CA ALA A 68 -10.50 11.05 1.96
C ALA A 68 -11.56 11.03 3.06
N GLU A 69 -11.18 10.60 4.27
CA GLU A 69 -12.06 10.55 5.43
C GLU A 69 -12.50 11.95 5.89
N GLU A 70 -11.59 12.93 5.89
CA GLU A 70 -11.89 14.33 6.20
C GLU A 70 -12.86 14.95 5.17
N GLY A 71 -12.66 14.66 3.88
CA GLY A 71 -13.47 15.20 2.79
C GLY A 71 -14.83 14.52 2.59
N LYS A 72 -15.10 13.38 3.25
CA LYS A 72 -16.25 12.52 2.92
C LYS A 72 -17.61 13.18 3.08
N THR A 73 -17.75 14.13 4.01
CA THR A 73 -19.02 14.83 4.31
C THR A 73 -19.49 15.75 3.18
N THR A 74 -18.61 16.04 2.22
CA THR A 74 -18.95 16.82 1.02
C THR A 74 -19.67 16.00 -0.05
N LEU A 75 -19.72 14.67 0.09
CA LEU A 75 -20.31 13.76 -0.87
C LEU A 75 -21.84 13.63 -0.68
N PRO A 76 -22.63 13.56 -1.78
CA PRO A 76 -24.06 13.40 -1.69
C PRO A 76 -24.49 11.97 -1.32
N GLY A 77 -25.66 11.83 -0.70
CA GLY A 77 -26.32 10.55 -0.45
C GLY A 77 -25.49 9.61 0.43
N LEU A 78 -25.27 8.38 -0.04
CA LEU A 78 -24.52 7.35 0.69
C LEU A 78 -22.99 7.50 0.57
N GLY A 79 -22.49 8.52 -0.12
CA GLY A 79 -21.06 8.75 -0.34
C GLY A 79 -20.21 8.71 0.94
N PRO A 80 -20.57 9.43 2.02
CA PRO A 80 -19.83 9.41 3.28
C PRO A 80 -19.68 8.00 3.88
N LEU A 81 -20.74 7.19 3.80
CA LEU A 81 -20.75 5.82 4.31
C LEU A 81 -19.83 4.91 3.48
N PHE A 82 -19.86 5.03 2.15
CA PHE A 82 -18.97 4.24 1.30
C PHE A 82 -17.50 4.58 1.54
N VAL A 83 -17.17 5.86 1.72
CA VAL A 83 -15.80 6.26 2.08
C VAL A 83 -15.41 5.66 3.42
N GLN A 84 -16.29 5.70 4.44
CA GLN A 84 -16.01 5.11 5.75
C GLN A 84 -15.66 3.62 5.66
N VAL A 85 -16.51 2.84 4.99
CA VAL A 85 -16.31 1.39 4.84
C VAL A 85 -15.00 1.08 4.13
N ILE A 86 -14.68 1.81 3.06
CA ILE A 86 -13.42 1.64 2.34
C ILE A 86 -12.24 1.98 3.25
N VAL A 87 -12.25 3.12 3.94
CA VAL A 87 -11.17 3.53 4.83
C VAL A 87 -10.90 2.47 5.91
N GLU A 88 -11.95 1.96 6.55
CA GLU A 88 -11.82 0.93 7.60
C GLU A 88 -11.22 -0.38 7.06
N LEU A 89 -11.72 -0.89 5.93
CA LEU A 89 -11.20 -2.13 5.32
C LEU A 89 -9.71 -2.00 4.95
N TYR A 90 -9.34 -0.86 4.35
CA TYR A 90 -7.98 -0.64 3.87
C TYR A 90 -7.00 -0.33 5.00
N ARG A 91 -7.42 0.38 6.06
CA ARG A 91 -6.62 0.53 7.28
C ARG A 91 -6.40 -0.81 7.97
N GLY A 92 -7.41 -1.67 8.05
CA GLY A 92 -7.25 -3.02 8.60
C GLY A 92 -6.18 -3.84 7.88
N TYR A 93 -6.08 -3.72 6.55
CA TYR A 93 -4.98 -4.35 5.81
C TYR A 93 -3.61 -3.72 6.14
N LEU A 94 -3.52 -2.39 6.24
CA LEU A 94 -2.27 -1.70 6.56
C LEU A 94 -1.77 -2.06 7.97
N GLU A 95 -2.67 -2.18 8.94
CA GLU A 95 -2.37 -2.65 10.30
C GLU A 95 -1.84 -4.09 10.28
N GLU A 96 -2.48 -5.00 9.52
CA GLU A 96 -2.00 -6.37 9.36
C GLU A 96 -0.60 -6.40 8.73
N LEU A 97 -0.35 -5.57 7.73
CA LEU A 97 0.96 -5.45 7.08
C LEU A 97 2.02 -4.92 8.06
N GLU A 98 1.67 -3.95 8.90
CA GLU A 98 2.55 -3.46 9.96
C GLU A 98 2.89 -4.55 11.00
N LEU A 99 1.89 -5.33 11.43
CA LEU A 99 2.08 -6.46 12.35
C LEU A 99 3.01 -7.54 11.78
N ARG A 100 3.03 -7.70 10.46
CA ARG A 100 3.98 -8.58 9.74
C ARG A 100 5.37 -7.95 9.55
N GLY A 101 5.61 -6.78 10.13
CA GLY A 101 6.86 -6.05 9.98
C GLY A 101 7.09 -5.53 8.56
N TYR A 102 6.01 -5.21 7.85
CA TYR A 102 6.00 -4.78 6.45
C TYR A 102 6.52 -5.83 5.47
N ASP A 103 6.36 -7.11 5.82
CA ASP A 103 6.66 -8.23 4.94
C ASP A 103 5.42 -8.64 4.12
N ASN A 104 5.39 -8.24 2.85
CA ASN A 104 4.34 -8.59 1.88
C ASN A 104 4.86 -9.48 0.73
N LEU A 105 6.09 -10.00 0.83
CA LEU A 105 6.68 -10.93 -0.15
C LEU A 105 6.72 -12.38 0.35
N ALA A 106 6.64 -12.58 1.66
CA ALA A 106 6.57 -13.89 2.32
C ALA A 106 5.29 -14.67 1.98
#